data_AF-A0AAD4DYU4-F1
#
_entry.id   AF-A0AAD4DYU4-F1
#
_cell.length_a   1.000
_cell.length_b   1.000
_cell.length_c   1.000
_cell.angle_alpha   90.00
_cell.angle_beta   90.00
_cell.angle_gamma   90.00
#
_symmetry.space_group_name_H-M   'P 1'
#
loop_
_entity.id
_entity.type
_entity.pdbx_description
1 polymer ?
#
loop_
_entity_poly.entity_id
_entity_poly.type
_entity_poly.pdbx_seq_one_letter_code
_entity_poly.pdbx_strand_id
1 'polypeptide(L)'
;MHNIDVPDDWALRKVHLASQYVEEQFWSHVHQSPSIIPPIDLDVQMALSCAQLASTLANAYMNTTNLDLKRYSDACGQQPTGRSSTQEARLSKKFPPSRQIVLEKPCIVLDAGYCIIFWYVPAALSVWMKDDISAAMHNANDLLRDSIFSANANGVWRTDGSYFHATETRSVSPGCINVSPCWFQQGHEPYGHAHQNTDVSFCPDVSATLKSPHGLSIIKSMQRPSLLISAALRVMHPSLYWDPLRTTIEIGRWAYSTGRSEMYDRIRYWVSVFTGAAIMANRWSPAHRDPQCCPEWFDIMTCIGNYPNTHMKLPNLGIELVYDSGVMVAFCGRLVRHEVDVRSGDQWVWAWFMRDSVHNHFKIPCGQHSIYAQEDYAKYSKVEDISGSM
;
A
#
# COMPACT_ATOMS: atom_id res chain seq x y z
N MET A 1 -13.30 -5.68 20.83
CA MET A 1 -12.53 -6.71 20.10
C MET A 1 -13.42 -7.30 19.01
N HIS A 2 -13.04 -7.17 17.75
CA HIS A 2 -13.74 -7.85 16.66
C HIS A 2 -13.36 -9.34 16.71
N ASN A 3 -14.30 -10.20 17.11
CA ASN A 3 -14.07 -11.64 17.12
C ASN A 3 -14.18 -12.12 15.67
N ILE A 4 -13.06 -12.14 14.95
CA ILE A 4 -13.00 -12.58 13.55
C ILE A 4 -12.45 -13.99 13.55
N ASP A 5 -13.30 -14.93 13.16
CA ASP A 5 -12.96 -16.34 13.01
C ASP A 5 -12.21 -16.55 11.69
N VAL A 6 -10.88 -16.53 11.75
CA VAL A 6 -9.99 -16.82 10.61
C VAL A 6 -9.73 -18.33 10.61
N PRO A 7 -10.00 -19.06 9.52
CA PRO A 7 -9.74 -20.50 9.47
C PRO A 7 -8.28 -20.85 9.80
N ASP A 8 -8.08 -21.88 10.61
CA ASP A 8 -6.75 -22.24 11.13
C ASP A 8 -5.73 -22.62 10.05
N ASP A 9 -6.21 -23.17 8.93
CA ASP A 9 -5.37 -23.58 7.79
C ASP A 9 -5.03 -22.41 6.85
N TRP A 10 -5.58 -21.21 7.08
CA TRP A 10 -5.32 -20.05 6.25
C TRP A 10 -4.08 -19.29 6.74
N ALA A 11 -3.22 -18.92 5.80
CA ALA A 11 -2.04 -18.13 6.11
C ALA A 11 -2.37 -16.73 6.70
N LEU A 12 -3.61 -16.26 6.50
CA LEU A 12 -4.18 -15.05 7.10
C LEU A 12 -4.18 -15.06 8.64
N ARG A 13 -4.20 -16.24 9.29
CA ARG A 13 -4.09 -16.33 10.76
C ARG A 13 -2.78 -15.76 11.27
N LYS A 14 -1.66 -16.04 10.59
CA LYS A 14 -0.36 -15.46 10.92
C LYS A 14 -0.32 -13.95 10.74
N VAL A 15 -1.05 -13.43 9.74
CA VAL A 15 -1.22 -11.98 9.56
C VAL A 15 -1.85 -11.36 10.80
N HIS A 16 -2.91 -11.96 11.31
CA HIS A 16 -3.60 -11.44 12.48
C HIS A 16 -2.69 -11.34 13.71
N LEU A 17 -1.95 -12.41 14.01
CA LEU A 17 -1.02 -12.47 15.14
C LEU A 17 0.12 -11.45 15.03
N ALA A 18 0.76 -11.38 13.85
CA ALA A 18 1.84 -10.44 13.64
C ALA A 18 1.36 -8.98 13.65
N SER A 19 0.18 -8.72 13.09
CA SER A 19 -0.41 -7.38 13.09
C SER A 19 -0.77 -6.92 14.50
N GLN A 20 -1.31 -7.83 15.33
CA GLN A 20 -1.54 -7.53 16.75
C GLN A 20 -0.22 -7.22 17.48
N TYR A 21 0.82 -8.03 17.27
CA TYR A 21 2.12 -7.79 17.87
C TYR A 21 2.71 -6.43 17.47
N VAL A 22 2.65 -6.06 16.18
CA VAL A 22 3.13 -4.75 15.70
C VAL A 22 2.33 -3.60 16.32
N GLU A 23 1.00 -3.72 16.43
CA GLU A 23 0.14 -2.72 17.06
C GLU A 23 0.47 -2.54 18.55
N GLU A 24 0.57 -3.63 19.31
CA GLU A 24 0.91 -3.58 20.73
C GLU A 24 2.32 -3.02 20.96
N GLN A 25 3.29 -3.46 20.15
CA GLN A 25 4.67 -2.95 20.22
C GLN A 25 4.75 -1.47 19.82
N PHE A 26 3.94 -1.03 18.86
CA PHE A 26 3.84 0.38 18.45
C PHE A 26 3.35 1.24 19.61
N TRP A 27 2.24 0.88 20.25
CA TRP A 27 1.71 1.62 21.39
C TRP A 27 2.63 1.57 22.60
N SER A 28 3.32 0.45 22.81
CA SER A 28 4.38 0.36 23.81
C SER A 28 5.47 1.41 23.58
N HIS A 29 5.96 1.57 22.34
CA HIS A 29 6.93 2.63 22.01
C HIS A 29 6.37 4.04 22.19
N VAL A 30 5.18 4.33 21.64
CA VAL A 30 4.55 5.66 21.74
C VAL A 30 4.39 6.06 23.20
N HIS A 31 3.94 5.13 24.05
CA HIS A 31 3.69 5.40 25.47
C HIS A 31 4.90 5.17 26.39
N GLN A 32 6.06 4.78 25.85
CA GLN A 32 7.28 4.48 26.61
C GLN A 32 7.07 3.37 27.66
N SER A 33 6.27 2.37 27.30
CA SER A 33 5.99 1.18 28.12
C SER A 33 7.01 0.06 27.84
N PRO A 34 7.04 -1.00 28.67
CA PRO A 34 7.87 -2.17 28.40
C PRO A 34 7.58 -2.81 27.04
N SER A 35 8.62 -3.35 26.40
CA SER A 35 8.47 -4.05 25.11
C SER A 35 7.57 -5.28 25.23
N ILE A 36 6.82 -5.53 24.17
CA ILE A 36 5.90 -6.66 24.04
C ILE A 36 6.70 -7.91 23.66
N ILE A 37 6.35 -9.02 24.30
CA ILE A 37 6.95 -10.32 24.01
C ILE A 37 6.37 -10.80 22.66
N PRO A 38 7.21 -11.17 21.67
CA PRO A 38 6.71 -11.63 20.39
C PRO A 38 5.93 -12.95 20.53
N PRO A 39 4.87 -13.16 19.73
CA PRO A 39 4.16 -14.42 19.69
C PRO A 39 5.08 -15.60 19.35
N ILE A 40 4.89 -16.75 20.02
CA ILE A 40 5.70 -17.96 19.81
C ILE A 40 5.62 -18.52 18.38
N ASP A 41 4.52 -18.23 17.67
CA ASP A 41 4.27 -18.67 16.30
C ASP A 41 5.04 -17.84 15.24
N LEU A 42 5.69 -16.73 15.64
CA LEU A 42 6.57 -15.96 14.77
C LEU A 42 8.01 -16.41 14.95
N ASP A 43 8.68 -16.73 13.83
CA ASP A 43 10.12 -16.94 13.87
C ASP A 43 10.86 -15.64 14.25
N VAL A 44 12.09 -15.82 14.72
CA VAL A 44 12.94 -14.73 15.24
C VAL A 44 13.11 -13.59 14.24
N GLN A 45 13.32 -13.91 12.95
CA GLN A 45 13.54 -12.88 11.92
C GLN A 45 12.27 -12.07 11.66
N MET A 46 11.11 -12.73 11.68
CA MET A 46 9.81 -12.08 11.54
C MET A 46 9.52 -11.19 12.75
N ALA A 47 9.75 -11.70 13.97
CA ALA A 47 9.56 -10.95 15.20
C ALA A 47 10.44 -9.68 15.23
N LEU A 48 11.72 -9.79 14.87
CA LEU A 48 12.62 -8.64 14.78
C LEU A 48 12.17 -7.63 13.71
N SER A 49 11.71 -8.11 12.55
CA SER A 49 11.20 -7.25 11.49
C SER A 49 9.92 -6.51 11.91
N CYS A 50 9.00 -7.19 12.61
CA CYS A 50 7.82 -6.58 13.21
C CYS A 50 8.18 -5.53 14.27
N ALA A 51 9.15 -5.82 15.15
CA ALA A 51 9.59 -4.87 16.17
C ALA A 51 10.24 -3.62 15.55
N GLN A 52 11.09 -3.78 14.53
CA GLN A 52 11.67 -2.67 13.77
C GLN A 52 10.59 -1.82 13.10
N LEU A 53 9.61 -2.45 12.44
CA LEU A 53 8.49 -1.75 11.83
C LEU A 53 7.72 -0.94 12.89
N ALA A 54 7.33 -1.58 14.00
CA ALA A 54 6.58 -0.92 15.08
C ALA A 54 7.32 0.30 15.65
N SER A 55 8.63 0.18 15.86
CA SER A 55 9.48 1.28 16.33
C SER A 55 9.52 2.44 15.33
N THR A 56 9.69 2.13 14.04
CA THR A 56 9.76 3.15 12.98
C THR A 56 8.42 3.83 12.77
N LEU A 57 7.31 3.10 12.86
CA LEU A 57 5.95 3.64 12.86
C LEU A 57 5.73 4.56 14.06
N ALA A 58 6.17 4.18 15.26
CA ALA A 58 6.04 5.02 16.45
C ALA A 58 6.81 6.34 16.28
N ASN A 59 8.03 6.27 15.73
CA ASN A 59 8.82 7.46 15.41
C ASN A 59 8.12 8.35 14.38
N ALA A 60 7.51 7.75 13.35
CA ALA A 60 6.73 8.49 12.36
C ALA A 60 5.50 9.16 12.98
N TYR A 61 4.77 8.43 13.84
CA TYR A 61 3.57 8.91 14.51
C TYR A 61 3.86 10.09 15.44
N MET A 62 4.99 10.05 16.16
CA MET A 62 5.42 11.13 17.04
C MET A 62 5.98 12.34 16.29
N ASN A 63 6.30 12.22 15.00
CA ASN A 63 6.82 13.29 14.16
C ASN A 63 5.78 13.73 13.13
N THR A 64 5.04 14.80 13.44
CA THR A 64 3.87 15.21 12.64
C THR A 64 4.14 16.48 11.82
N THR A 65 3.50 16.58 10.66
CA THR A 65 3.41 17.80 9.87
C THR A 65 1.97 18.02 9.41
N ASN A 66 1.52 19.27 9.28
CA ASN A 66 0.14 19.60 8.94
C ASN A 66 0.00 20.10 7.49
N LEU A 67 -1.06 19.67 6.79
CA LEU A 67 -1.42 20.08 5.44
C LEU A 67 -2.93 19.90 5.17
N ASP A 68 -3.66 20.98 4.87
CA ASP A 68 -5.12 20.92 4.65
C ASP A 68 -5.49 20.30 3.28
N LEU A 69 -6.12 19.11 3.31
CA LEU A 69 -6.64 18.40 2.13
C LEU A 69 -8.17 18.29 2.07
N LYS A 70 -8.92 18.77 3.06
CA LYS A 70 -10.33 18.38 3.21
C LYS A 70 -11.21 18.77 2.02
N ARG A 71 -10.92 19.93 1.41
CA ARG A 71 -11.65 20.44 0.23
C ARG A 71 -11.10 19.93 -1.11
N TYR A 72 -9.99 19.19 -1.08
CA TYR A 72 -9.26 18.76 -2.27
C TYR A 72 -9.95 17.58 -2.97
N SER A 73 -10.45 16.61 -2.19
CA SER A 73 -11.09 15.39 -2.69
C SER A 73 -12.24 15.70 -3.65
N ASP A 74 -13.18 16.56 -3.23
CA ASP A 74 -14.35 16.95 -4.03
C ASP A 74 -13.97 17.60 -5.37
N ALA A 75 -12.83 18.29 -5.42
CA ALA A 75 -12.38 18.99 -6.62
C ALA A 75 -11.68 18.08 -7.64
N CYS A 76 -11.24 16.89 -7.22
CA CYS A 76 -10.56 15.91 -8.08
C CYS A 76 -11.52 15.23 -9.07
N GLY A 77 -12.81 15.15 -8.73
CA GLY A 77 -13.83 14.46 -9.54
C GLY A 77 -13.82 12.93 -9.35
N GLN A 78 -14.57 12.22 -10.19
CA GLN A 78 -14.82 10.78 -10.00
C GLN A 78 -13.63 9.89 -10.36
N GLN A 79 -12.85 10.21 -11.40
CA GLN A 79 -11.70 9.42 -11.82
C GLN A 79 -10.47 10.30 -12.09
N PRO A 80 -9.88 10.89 -11.04
CA PRO A 80 -8.72 11.74 -11.20
C PRO A 80 -7.51 10.87 -11.59
N THR A 81 -7.03 11.01 -12.83
CA THR A 81 -5.81 10.29 -13.27
C THR A 81 -4.53 11.02 -12.89
N GLY A 82 -4.61 12.31 -12.56
CA GLY A 82 -3.43 13.15 -12.27
C GLY A 82 -2.57 13.53 -13.48
N ARG A 83 -2.99 13.16 -14.70
CA ARG A 83 -2.20 13.33 -15.94
C ARG A 83 -2.62 14.54 -16.78
N SER A 84 -3.79 15.12 -16.55
CA SER A 84 -4.28 16.29 -17.30
C SER A 84 -3.64 17.58 -16.77
N SER A 85 -2.70 18.16 -17.52
CA SER A 85 -2.02 19.39 -17.13
C SER A 85 -2.98 20.55 -16.84
N THR A 86 -4.05 20.68 -17.63
CA THR A 86 -5.09 21.71 -17.42
C THR A 86 -5.84 21.51 -16.11
N GLN A 87 -6.21 20.26 -15.79
CA GLN A 87 -6.90 19.95 -14.54
C GLN A 87 -5.99 20.17 -13.33
N GLU A 88 -4.73 19.72 -13.42
CA GLU A 88 -3.75 19.89 -12.35
C GLU A 88 -3.42 21.36 -12.12
N ALA A 89 -3.23 22.17 -13.17
CA ALA A 89 -3.03 23.61 -13.02
C ALA A 89 -4.21 24.29 -12.32
N ARG A 90 -5.45 23.89 -12.64
CA ARG A 90 -6.66 24.37 -11.96
C ARG A 90 -6.67 23.97 -10.48
N LEU A 91 -6.33 22.72 -10.17
CA LEU A 91 -6.27 22.22 -8.79
C LEU A 91 -5.18 22.93 -7.99
N SER A 92 -3.97 23.06 -8.52
CA SER A 92 -2.86 23.76 -7.87
C SER A 92 -3.16 25.24 -7.64
N LYS A 93 -3.91 25.90 -8.53
CA LYS A 93 -4.36 27.29 -8.31
C LYS A 93 -5.38 27.39 -7.17
N LYS A 94 -6.26 26.40 -7.03
CA LYS A 94 -7.33 26.38 -6.02
C LYS A 94 -6.85 25.89 -4.65
N PHE A 95 -5.87 24.98 -4.65
CA PHE A 95 -5.28 24.34 -3.48
C PHE A 95 -3.76 24.33 -3.64
N PRO A 96 -3.10 25.50 -3.52
CA PRO A 96 -1.65 25.55 -3.55
C PRO A 96 -1.09 24.84 -2.31
N PRO A 97 0.00 24.07 -2.44
CA PRO A 97 0.74 23.59 -1.27
C PRO A 97 1.12 24.77 -0.37
N SER A 98 0.89 24.65 0.93
CA SER A 98 1.20 25.72 1.89
C SER A 98 2.71 25.96 2.02
N ARG A 99 3.52 24.92 1.80
CA ARG A 99 4.97 24.94 1.82
C ARG A 99 5.55 23.80 0.98
N GLN A 100 6.79 23.96 0.55
CA GLN A 100 7.59 22.85 0.02
C GLN A 100 8.32 22.20 1.20
N ILE A 101 8.22 20.87 1.32
CA ILE A 101 8.81 20.11 2.41
C ILE A 101 9.63 18.97 1.82
N VAL A 102 10.83 18.79 2.33
CA VAL A 102 11.63 17.58 2.09
C VAL A 102 11.58 16.73 3.35
N LEU A 103 11.11 15.49 3.22
CA LEU A 103 11.02 14.53 4.33
C LEU A 103 12.23 13.60 4.30
N GLU A 104 13.03 13.67 5.37
CA GLU A 104 14.24 12.85 5.56
C GLU A 104 14.12 11.89 6.76
N LYS A 105 13.18 12.17 7.67
CA LYS A 105 12.94 11.40 8.88
C LYS A 105 11.53 10.81 8.86
N PRO A 106 11.29 9.65 9.52
CA PRO A 106 9.95 9.09 9.63
C PRO A 106 8.96 10.15 10.10
N CYS A 107 7.81 10.27 9.45
CA CYS A 107 6.78 11.24 9.82
C CYS A 107 5.40 10.85 9.32
N ILE A 108 4.39 11.46 9.91
CA ILE A 108 3.02 11.48 9.38
C ILE A 108 2.62 12.89 8.94
N VAL A 109 1.77 12.97 7.93
CA VAL A 109 1.13 14.22 7.53
C VAL A 109 -0.34 14.16 7.93
N LEU A 110 -0.79 15.21 8.62
CA LEU A 110 -2.15 15.39 9.10
C LEU A 110 -2.88 16.45 8.28
N ASP A 111 -4.19 16.28 8.10
CA ASP A 111 -5.07 17.35 7.64
C ASP A 111 -5.61 18.22 8.78
N ALA A 112 -6.38 19.27 8.44
CA ALA A 112 -6.97 20.18 9.41
C ALA A 112 -7.99 19.50 10.36
N GLY A 113 -8.46 18.31 10.03
CA GLY A 113 -9.34 17.49 10.85
C GLY A 113 -8.62 16.43 11.67
N TYR A 114 -7.28 16.46 11.74
CA TYR A 114 -6.44 15.41 12.33
C TYR A 114 -6.57 14.05 11.62
N CYS A 115 -7.03 14.04 10.36
CA CYS A 115 -6.97 12.84 9.55
C CYS A 115 -5.53 12.63 9.11
N ILE A 116 -5.01 11.42 9.29
CA ILE A 116 -3.70 11.08 8.73
C ILE A 116 -3.89 10.88 7.23
N ILE A 117 -3.14 11.61 6.42
CA ILE A 117 -3.25 11.59 4.95
C ILE A 117 -2.05 10.91 4.28
N PHE A 118 -0.93 10.82 4.99
CA PHE A 118 0.30 10.25 4.47
C PHE A 118 1.20 9.76 5.61
N TRP A 119 1.79 8.58 5.43
CA TRP A 119 2.86 8.03 6.27
C TRP A 119 4.15 7.91 5.46
N TYR A 120 5.25 8.40 6.03
CA TYR A 120 6.60 8.12 5.55
C TYR A 120 7.38 7.37 6.63
N VAL A 121 7.81 6.16 6.27
CA VAL A 121 8.45 5.21 7.16
C VAL A 121 9.75 4.73 6.49
N PRO A 122 10.83 5.55 6.50
CA PRO A 122 12.12 5.14 5.97
C PRO A 122 12.68 3.99 6.80
N ALA A 123 13.38 3.05 6.15
CA ALA A 123 13.90 1.84 6.78
C ALA A 123 12.83 0.97 7.49
N ALA A 124 11.59 1.00 7.02
CA ALA A 124 10.54 0.10 7.50
C ALA A 124 10.88 -1.39 7.28
N LEU A 125 11.65 -1.70 6.23
CA LEU A 125 12.05 -3.06 5.90
C LEU A 125 13.42 -3.39 6.50
N SER A 126 13.46 -4.45 7.30
CA SER A 126 14.70 -5.06 7.81
C SER A 126 15.51 -5.69 6.67
N VAL A 127 16.78 -6.00 6.91
CA VAL A 127 17.64 -6.70 5.93
C VAL A 127 17.02 -8.03 5.47
N TRP A 128 16.49 -8.82 6.41
CA TRP A 128 15.82 -10.09 6.15
C TRP A 128 14.59 -9.92 5.27
N MET A 129 13.81 -8.85 5.51
CA MET A 129 12.63 -8.57 4.70
C MET A 129 13.00 -8.12 3.29
N LYS A 130 14.12 -7.41 3.13
CA LYS A 130 14.66 -7.09 1.81
C LYS A 130 15.09 -8.36 1.08
N ASP A 131 15.69 -9.32 1.77
CA ASP A 131 16.06 -10.62 1.19
C ASP A 131 14.82 -11.44 0.79
N ASP A 132 13.76 -11.45 1.60
CA ASP A 132 12.50 -12.12 1.27
C ASP A 132 11.84 -11.51 0.02
N ILE A 133 11.78 -10.18 -0.06
CA ILE A 133 11.26 -9.47 -1.25
C ILE A 133 12.14 -9.79 -2.46
N SER A 134 13.47 -9.77 -2.31
CA SER A 134 14.40 -10.14 -3.37
C SER A 134 14.11 -11.54 -3.89
N ALA A 135 14.01 -12.54 -3.01
CA ALA A 135 13.68 -13.91 -3.40
C ALA A 135 12.33 -14.02 -4.13
N ALA A 136 11.31 -13.29 -3.67
CA ALA A 136 10.01 -13.25 -4.33
C ALA A 136 10.05 -12.56 -5.70
N MET A 137 10.90 -11.54 -5.89
CA MET A 137 11.12 -10.89 -7.19
C MET A 137 11.72 -11.85 -8.21
N HIS A 138 12.65 -12.72 -7.79
CA HIS A 138 13.23 -13.73 -8.68
C HIS A 138 12.16 -14.71 -9.20
N ASN A 139 11.19 -15.10 -8.36
CA ASN A 139 10.06 -15.93 -8.78
C ASN A 139 9.11 -15.21 -9.77
N ALA A 140 9.09 -13.89 -9.75
CA ALA A 140 8.30 -13.06 -10.65
C ALA A 140 9.02 -12.72 -11.98
N ASN A 141 10.30 -13.06 -12.12
CA ASN A 141 11.17 -12.57 -13.18
C ASN A 141 10.63 -12.82 -14.60
N ASP A 142 10.15 -14.04 -14.88
CA ASP A 142 9.60 -14.38 -16.18
C ASP A 142 8.32 -13.60 -16.48
N LEU A 143 7.42 -13.48 -15.50
CA LEU A 143 6.18 -12.72 -15.65
C LEU A 143 6.44 -11.21 -15.81
N LEU A 144 7.46 -10.68 -15.13
CA LEU A 144 7.88 -9.29 -15.26
C LEU A 144 8.41 -9.03 -16.68
N ARG A 145 9.32 -9.88 -17.17
CA ARG A 145 9.85 -9.77 -18.54
C ARG A 145 8.75 -9.75 -19.58
N ASP A 146 7.75 -10.61 -19.44
CA ASP A 146 6.67 -10.77 -20.41
C ASP A 146 5.56 -9.70 -20.27
N SER A 147 5.67 -8.81 -19.28
CA SER A 147 4.67 -7.77 -18.99
C SER A 147 4.87 -6.46 -19.75
N ILE A 148 6.03 -6.25 -20.37
CA ILE A 148 6.34 -5.02 -21.09
C ILE A 148 5.89 -5.14 -22.54
N PHE A 149 5.13 -4.14 -23.00
CA PHE A 149 4.69 -4.03 -24.38
C PHE A 149 5.32 -2.81 -25.06
N SER A 150 5.51 -2.89 -26.37
CA SER A 150 5.92 -1.74 -27.17
C SER A 150 4.85 -0.65 -27.14
N ALA A 151 5.30 0.61 -27.08
CA ALA A 151 4.44 1.79 -27.15
C ALA A 151 3.42 1.65 -28.32
N ASN A 152 2.16 1.99 -28.04
CA ASN A 152 1.00 1.95 -28.95
C ASN A 152 0.24 0.62 -29.14
N ALA A 153 0.51 -0.46 -28.39
CA ALA A 153 -0.36 -1.63 -28.48
C ALA A 153 -1.76 -1.39 -27.88
N ASN A 154 -1.88 -0.69 -26.72
CA ASN A 154 -3.16 -0.52 -26.00
C ASN A 154 -3.31 0.79 -25.20
N GLY A 155 -2.38 1.76 -25.32
CA GLY A 155 -2.46 3.05 -24.58
C GLY A 155 -2.28 2.96 -23.06
N VAL A 156 -1.91 1.79 -22.51
CA VAL A 156 -1.69 1.58 -21.08
C VAL A 156 -0.24 1.93 -20.71
N TRP A 157 -0.04 3.16 -20.22
CA TRP A 157 1.28 3.65 -19.82
C TRP A 157 1.97 2.81 -18.72
N ARG A 158 1.21 2.00 -17.96
CA ARG A 158 1.76 1.18 -16.87
C ARG A 158 2.66 0.04 -17.36
N THR A 159 2.50 -0.40 -18.60
CA THR A 159 3.25 -1.50 -19.23
C THR A 159 3.97 -1.06 -20.51
N ASP A 160 4.01 0.25 -20.79
CA ASP A 160 4.72 0.81 -21.93
C ASP A 160 6.23 0.80 -21.65
N GLY A 161 7.00 0.15 -22.54
CA GLY A 161 8.44 0.01 -22.46
C GLY A 161 9.22 1.32 -22.29
N SER A 162 8.65 2.48 -22.67
CA SER A 162 9.32 3.78 -22.45
C SER A 162 9.46 4.17 -20.98
N TYR A 163 8.72 3.50 -20.09
CA TYR A 163 8.74 3.73 -18.63
C TYR A 163 9.62 2.72 -17.89
N PHE A 164 10.41 1.92 -18.60
CA PHE A 164 11.30 0.93 -17.99
C PHE A 164 12.74 1.13 -18.42
N HIS A 165 13.67 0.94 -17.49
CA HIS A 165 15.11 0.92 -17.78
C HIS A 165 15.69 -0.48 -17.61
N ALA A 166 16.78 -0.76 -18.34
CA ALA A 166 17.43 -2.04 -18.26
C ALA A 166 18.04 -2.28 -16.87
N THR A 167 18.04 -3.54 -16.44
CA THR A 167 18.71 -3.97 -15.21
C THR A 167 20.23 -3.86 -15.34
N GLU A 168 20.88 -3.38 -14.28
CA GLU A 168 22.34 -3.29 -14.21
C GLU A 168 22.97 -4.62 -13.81
N THR A 169 22.35 -5.34 -12.87
CA THR A 169 22.87 -6.62 -12.37
C THR A 169 22.39 -7.83 -13.16
N ARG A 170 21.35 -7.68 -14.00
CA ARG A 170 20.67 -8.78 -14.71
C ARG A 170 20.01 -9.81 -13.79
N SER A 171 19.75 -9.46 -12.54
CA SER A 171 19.10 -10.33 -11.56
C SER A 171 17.58 -10.43 -11.76
N VAL A 172 16.93 -9.31 -12.10
CA VAL A 172 15.48 -9.22 -12.32
C VAL A 172 15.20 -8.40 -13.58
N SER A 173 14.28 -8.91 -14.40
CA SER A 173 13.83 -8.27 -15.63
C SER A 173 12.92 -7.08 -15.29
N PRO A 174 13.05 -5.95 -16.00
CA PRO A 174 12.10 -4.85 -15.87
C PRO A 174 10.69 -5.33 -16.19
N GLY A 175 9.68 -4.80 -15.49
CA GLY A 175 8.30 -5.22 -15.70
C GLY A 175 7.33 -4.71 -14.64
N CYS A 176 6.04 -4.94 -14.88
CA CYS A 176 4.95 -4.57 -14.00
C CYS A 176 3.81 -5.61 -14.11
N ILE A 177 3.56 -6.34 -13.03
CA ILE A 177 2.47 -7.33 -12.95
C ILE A 177 1.54 -7.03 -11.79
N ASN A 178 0.27 -7.39 -11.94
CA ASN A 178 -0.72 -7.32 -10.87
C ASN A 178 -1.14 -8.72 -10.45
N VAL A 179 -1.21 -8.96 -9.14
CA VAL A 179 -1.75 -10.18 -8.54
C VAL A 179 -2.94 -9.83 -7.65
N SER A 180 -4.00 -10.63 -7.73
CA SER A 180 -5.17 -10.50 -6.86
C SER A 180 -5.91 -11.84 -6.75
N PRO A 181 -6.31 -12.27 -5.54
CA PRO A 181 -7.12 -13.46 -5.36
C PRO A 181 -8.57 -13.25 -5.81
N CYS A 182 -9.03 -12.00 -5.91
CA CYS A 182 -10.41 -11.66 -6.28
C CYS A 182 -10.45 -10.21 -6.78
N TRP A 183 -10.62 -10.03 -8.09
CA TRP A 183 -10.80 -8.71 -8.71
C TRP A 183 -11.77 -8.79 -9.89
N PHE A 184 -12.31 -7.65 -10.30
CA PHE A 184 -13.04 -7.56 -11.55
C PHE A 184 -12.07 -7.39 -12.71
N GLN A 185 -12.35 -8.03 -13.84
CA GLN A 185 -11.58 -7.82 -15.06
C GLN A 185 -11.72 -6.37 -15.54
N GLN A 186 -10.69 -5.86 -16.22
CA GLN A 186 -10.68 -4.51 -16.74
C GLN A 186 -11.92 -4.24 -17.61
N GLY A 187 -12.62 -3.14 -17.34
CA GLY A 187 -13.86 -2.77 -18.05
C GLY A 187 -15.12 -3.48 -17.54
N HIS A 188 -14.99 -4.42 -16.60
CA HIS A 188 -16.11 -5.15 -15.99
C HIS A 188 -16.32 -4.79 -14.50
N GLU A 189 -15.62 -3.76 -14.00
CA GLU A 189 -15.86 -3.20 -12.67
C GLU A 189 -17.23 -2.48 -12.68
N PRO A 190 -18.18 -2.87 -11.80
CA PRO A 190 -19.43 -2.14 -11.66
C PRO A 190 -19.13 -0.72 -11.14
N TYR A 191 -19.41 0.29 -11.96
CA TYR A 191 -19.28 1.69 -11.57
C TYR A 191 -20.52 2.15 -10.81
N GLY A 192 -20.32 2.60 -9.58
CA GLY A 192 -21.38 3.20 -8.78
C GLY A 192 -21.13 2.98 -7.29
N HIS A 193 -21.58 3.92 -6.47
CA HIS A 193 -21.70 3.70 -5.04
C HIS A 193 -22.50 2.42 -4.79
N ALA A 194 -22.20 1.75 -3.66
CA ALA A 194 -23.05 0.68 -3.14
C ALA A 194 -24.52 1.06 -3.35
N HIS A 195 -25.30 0.15 -3.93
CA HIS A 195 -26.76 0.24 -4.15
C HIS A 195 -27.30 0.64 -5.53
N GLN A 196 -26.51 0.85 -6.59
CA GLN A 196 -27.08 1.06 -7.93
C GLN A 196 -26.70 -0.07 -8.92
N ASN A 197 -27.73 -0.82 -9.32
CA ASN A 197 -27.77 -1.89 -10.33
C ASN A 197 -26.98 -3.18 -10.04
N THR A 198 -27.67 -4.14 -9.43
CA THR A 198 -27.27 -5.56 -9.31
C THR A 198 -27.52 -6.37 -10.60
N ASP A 199 -27.50 -5.74 -11.77
CA ASP A 199 -27.57 -6.45 -13.04
C ASP A 199 -26.14 -6.74 -13.50
N VAL A 200 -25.43 -7.59 -12.74
CA VAL A 200 -24.00 -7.84 -12.95
C VAL A 200 -23.83 -9.19 -13.64
N SER A 201 -23.71 -9.16 -14.98
CA SER A 201 -23.27 -10.32 -15.76
C SER A 201 -21.81 -10.72 -15.48
N PHE A 202 -21.07 -9.90 -14.72
CA PHE A 202 -19.65 -10.09 -14.43
C PHE A 202 -19.43 -10.33 -12.93
N CYS A 203 -18.75 -11.44 -12.62
CA CYS A 203 -18.30 -11.78 -11.28
C CYS A 203 -16.80 -11.52 -11.14
N PRO A 204 -16.31 -11.13 -9.96
CA PRO A 204 -14.89 -11.06 -9.72
C PRO A 204 -14.26 -12.45 -9.78
N ASP A 205 -12.99 -12.50 -10.15
CA ASP A 205 -12.25 -13.73 -10.35
C ASP A 205 -10.78 -13.56 -9.94
N VAL A 206 -10.01 -14.64 -9.91
CA VAL A 206 -8.56 -14.62 -9.69
C VAL A 206 -7.88 -13.86 -10.85
N SER A 207 -6.88 -13.03 -10.55
CA SER A 207 -6.14 -12.33 -11.60
C SER A 207 -5.41 -13.30 -12.54
N ALA A 208 -5.28 -12.94 -13.82
CA ALA A 208 -4.66 -13.81 -14.83
C ALA A 208 -3.25 -14.28 -14.41
N THR A 209 -2.45 -13.37 -13.85
CA THR A 209 -1.13 -13.65 -13.28
C THR A 209 -1.22 -14.75 -12.21
N LEU A 210 -2.19 -14.64 -11.30
CA LEU A 210 -2.33 -15.53 -10.15
C LEU A 210 -2.95 -16.90 -10.50
N LYS A 211 -3.62 -17.03 -11.64
CA LYS A 211 -4.05 -18.33 -12.16
C LYS A 211 -2.87 -19.23 -12.51
N SER A 212 -1.77 -18.65 -13.00
CA SER A 212 -0.57 -19.39 -13.39
C SER A 212 0.15 -20.07 -12.20
N PRO A 213 0.88 -21.18 -12.42
CA PRO A 213 1.75 -21.78 -11.40
C PRO A 213 2.80 -20.82 -10.85
N HIS A 214 3.34 -19.94 -11.70
CA HIS A 214 4.29 -18.89 -11.30
C HIS A 214 3.64 -17.89 -10.34
N GLY A 215 2.39 -17.48 -10.61
CA GLY A 215 1.61 -16.64 -9.70
C GLY A 215 1.45 -17.25 -8.31
N LEU A 216 1.18 -18.56 -8.23
CA LEU A 216 1.14 -19.27 -6.96
C LEU A 216 2.50 -19.28 -6.24
N SER A 217 3.60 -19.47 -6.98
CA SER A 217 4.95 -19.41 -6.42
C SER A 217 5.25 -18.03 -5.82
N ILE A 218 4.89 -16.95 -6.53
CA ILE A 218 5.03 -15.57 -6.06
C ILE A 218 4.29 -15.38 -4.73
N ILE A 219 3.00 -15.75 -4.66
CA ILE A 219 2.22 -15.52 -3.43
C ILE A 219 2.71 -16.36 -2.24
N LYS A 220 3.32 -17.53 -2.50
CA LYS A 220 3.98 -18.34 -1.48
C LYS A 220 5.32 -17.76 -1.02
N SER A 221 6.09 -17.16 -1.92
CA SER A 221 7.34 -16.49 -1.54
C SER A 221 7.11 -15.14 -0.85
N MET A 222 5.97 -14.49 -1.10
CA MET A 222 5.68 -13.17 -0.55
C MET A 222 5.01 -13.18 0.83
N GLN A 223 4.84 -14.33 1.47
CA GLN A 223 4.05 -14.43 2.71
C GLN A 223 4.56 -13.50 3.82
N ARG A 224 5.88 -13.48 4.06
CA ARG A 224 6.50 -12.66 5.11
C ARG A 224 6.41 -11.15 4.80
N PRO A 225 6.74 -10.66 3.59
CA PRO A 225 6.51 -9.26 3.26
C PRO A 225 5.04 -8.85 3.35
N SER A 226 4.12 -9.65 2.81
CA SER A 226 2.67 -9.32 2.80
C SER A 226 2.09 -9.20 4.21
N LEU A 227 2.55 -10.07 5.11
CA LEU A 227 2.21 -10.04 6.51
C LEU A 227 2.71 -8.74 7.16
N LEU A 228 3.96 -8.35 6.90
CA LEU A 228 4.54 -7.12 7.46
C LEU A 228 3.76 -5.88 7.00
N ILE A 229 3.35 -5.86 5.73
CA ILE A 229 2.57 -4.76 5.14
C ILE A 229 1.18 -4.67 5.75
N SER A 230 0.51 -5.81 5.95
CA SER A 230 -0.78 -5.85 6.63
C SER A 230 -0.68 -5.41 8.10
N ALA A 231 0.43 -5.76 8.77
CA ALA A 231 0.72 -5.31 10.11
C ALA A 231 0.94 -3.80 10.20
N ALA A 232 1.62 -3.21 9.21
CA ALA A 232 1.73 -1.76 9.09
C ALA A 232 0.35 -1.11 8.94
N LEU A 233 -0.51 -1.65 8.07
CA LEU A 233 -1.86 -1.11 7.86
C LEU A 233 -2.71 -1.10 9.14
N ARG A 234 -2.57 -2.13 9.99
CA ARG A 234 -3.28 -2.19 11.27
C ARG A 234 -2.98 -0.99 12.17
N VAL A 235 -1.75 -0.52 12.17
CA VAL A 235 -1.34 0.69 12.91
C VAL A 235 -1.75 1.95 12.15
N MET A 236 -1.42 2.02 10.86
CA MET A 236 -1.61 3.23 10.05
C MET A 236 -3.08 3.60 9.87
N HIS A 237 -3.95 2.59 9.80
CA HIS A 237 -5.35 2.76 9.47
C HIS A 237 -6.21 1.57 9.97
N PRO A 238 -6.49 1.48 11.29
CA PRO A 238 -7.12 0.30 11.90
C PRO A 238 -8.46 -0.14 11.27
N SER A 239 -9.34 0.81 10.91
CA SER A 239 -10.61 0.50 10.23
C SER A 239 -10.39 -0.20 8.88
N LEU A 240 -9.40 0.27 8.10
CA LEU A 240 -8.98 -0.31 6.82
C LEU A 240 -8.14 -1.56 6.98
N TYR A 241 -7.78 -1.97 8.19
CA TYR A 241 -7.26 -3.31 8.40
C TYR A 241 -8.40 -4.32 8.60
N TRP A 242 -9.40 -3.96 9.42
CA TRP A 242 -10.46 -4.89 9.80
C TRP A 242 -11.48 -5.16 8.69
N ASP A 243 -11.89 -4.14 7.94
CA ASP A 243 -12.89 -4.33 6.88
C ASP A 243 -12.36 -5.21 5.73
N PRO A 244 -11.14 -4.99 5.20
CA PRO A 244 -10.57 -5.87 4.17
C PRO A 244 -10.17 -7.26 4.67
N LEU A 245 -9.84 -7.41 5.95
CA LEU A 245 -9.69 -8.73 6.56
C LEU A 245 -11.00 -9.53 6.47
N ARG A 246 -12.14 -8.89 6.79
CA ARG A 246 -13.47 -9.50 6.61
C ARG A 246 -13.74 -9.81 5.14
N THR A 247 -13.41 -8.89 4.23
CA THR A 247 -13.58 -9.10 2.78
C THR A 247 -12.85 -10.34 2.31
N THR A 248 -11.62 -10.55 2.76
CA THR A 248 -10.81 -11.73 2.42
C THR A 248 -11.46 -13.03 2.89
N ILE A 249 -12.05 -13.03 4.10
CA ILE A 249 -12.78 -14.20 4.64
C ILE A 249 -14.06 -14.47 3.83
N GLU A 250 -14.83 -13.43 3.53
CA GLU A 250 -16.07 -13.57 2.73
C GLU A 250 -15.78 -14.02 1.30
N ILE A 251 -14.68 -13.58 0.69
CA ILE A 251 -14.21 -14.09 -0.60
C ILE A 251 -14.03 -15.61 -0.54
N GLY A 252 -13.33 -16.14 0.47
CA GLY A 252 -13.11 -17.58 0.55
C GLY A 252 -14.37 -18.38 0.90
N ARG A 253 -15.27 -17.85 1.75
CA ARG A 253 -16.60 -18.46 2.02
C ARG A 253 -17.45 -18.53 0.75
N TRP A 254 -17.45 -17.46 -0.02
CA TRP A 254 -18.14 -17.40 -1.31
C TRP A 254 -17.52 -18.34 -2.33
N ALA A 255 -16.19 -18.37 -2.43
CA ALA A 255 -15.48 -19.25 -3.34
C ALA A 255 -15.78 -20.73 -3.05
N TYR A 256 -15.80 -21.11 -1.77
CA TYR A 256 -16.17 -22.47 -1.34
C TYR A 256 -17.63 -22.80 -1.69
N SER A 257 -18.57 -21.95 -1.30
CA SER A 257 -20.01 -22.22 -1.48
C SER A 257 -20.47 -22.20 -2.94
N THR A 258 -19.73 -21.52 -3.82
CA THR A 258 -20.03 -21.45 -5.26
C THR A 258 -19.17 -22.39 -6.12
N GLY A 259 -18.35 -23.25 -5.51
CA GLY A 259 -17.54 -24.24 -6.24
C GLY A 259 -16.35 -23.63 -7.01
N ARG A 260 -15.89 -22.43 -6.64
CA ARG A 260 -14.73 -21.76 -7.25
C ARG A 260 -13.43 -22.25 -6.63
N SER A 261 -13.08 -23.50 -6.91
CA SER A 261 -11.91 -24.17 -6.32
C SER A 261 -10.60 -23.41 -6.54
N GLU A 262 -10.35 -22.87 -7.73
CA GLU A 262 -9.14 -22.08 -8.00
C GLU A 262 -9.02 -20.87 -7.07
N MET A 263 -10.10 -20.09 -6.92
CA MET A 263 -10.12 -18.93 -6.02
C MET A 263 -9.94 -19.34 -4.56
N TYR A 264 -10.65 -20.39 -4.13
CA TYR A 264 -10.52 -20.93 -2.78
C TYR A 264 -9.10 -21.44 -2.50
N ASP A 265 -8.44 -22.04 -3.49
CA ASP A 265 -7.05 -22.49 -3.35
C ASP A 265 -6.08 -21.31 -3.25
N ARG A 266 -6.28 -20.24 -4.04
CA ARG A 266 -5.40 -19.06 -4.02
C ARG A 266 -5.57 -18.23 -2.75
N ILE A 267 -6.80 -18.00 -2.27
CA ILE A 267 -7.07 -17.16 -1.09
C ILE A 267 -6.42 -17.75 0.18
N ARG A 268 -6.32 -19.08 0.30
CA ARG A 268 -5.65 -19.75 1.43
C ARG A 268 -4.17 -19.38 1.59
N TYR A 269 -3.50 -19.05 0.49
CA TYR A 269 -2.11 -18.61 0.46
C TYR A 269 -1.96 -17.09 0.40
N TRP A 270 -3.05 -16.32 0.30
CA TRP A 270 -3.01 -14.86 0.25
C TRP A 270 -2.82 -14.29 1.65
N VAL A 271 -1.62 -13.80 1.93
CA VAL A 271 -1.18 -13.35 3.27
C VAL A 271 -1.27 -11.83 3.40
N SER A 272 -2.37 -11.26 2.91
CA SER A 272 -2.56 -9.81 2.91
C SER A 272 -4.03 -9.45 3.13
N VAL A 273 -4.27 -8.34 3.84
CA VAL A 273 -5.60 -7.75 3.94
C VAL A 273 -5.96 -6.93 2.69
N PHE A 274 -4.96 -6.56 1.87
CA PHE A 274 -5.19 -5.89 0.60
C PHE A 274 -5.81 -6.83 -0.43
N THR A 275 -6.65 -6.29 -1.33
CA THR A 275 -7.28 -7.12 -2.37
C THR A 275 -6.43 -7.25 -3.64
N GLY A 276 -5.31 -6.51 -3.74
CA GLY A 276 -4.36 -6.65 -4.83
C GLY A 276 -2.96 -6.15 -4.49
N ALA A 277 -2.00 -6.56 -5.30
CA ALA A 277 -0.64 -6.05 -5.28
C ALA A 277 -0.10 -5.87 -6.70
N ALA A 278 0.61 -4.76 -6.93
CA ALA A 278 1.41 -4.51 -8.11
C ALA A 278 2.88 -4.76 -7.76
N ILE A 279 3.55 -5.57 -8.59
CA ILE A 279 4.96 -5.89 -8.47
C ILE A 279 5.66 -5.26 -9.67
N MET A 280 6.62 -4.39 -9.40
CA MET A 280 7.29 -3.58 -10.41
C MET A 280 8.80 -3.69 -10.27
N ALA A 281 9.49 -3.83 -11.40
CA ALA A 281 10.94 -3.80 -11.49
C ALA A 281 11.37 -2.74 -12.50
N ASN A 282 12.33 -1.89 -12.10
CA ASN A 282 12.99 -0.88 -12.93
C ASN A 282 12.00 -0.02 -13.71
N ARG A 283 10.96 0.45 -13.01
CA ARG A 283 9.85 1.19 -13.58
C ARG A 283 9.86 2.64 -13.11
N TRP A 284 9.98 3.55 -14.06
CA TRP A 284 9.68 4.97 -13.86
C TRP A 284 8.15 5.18 -13.74
N SER A 285 7.73 5.95 -12.74
CA SER A 285 6.32 6.33 -12.56
C SER A 285 6.16 7.85 -12.70
N PRO A 286 5.73 8.38 -13.88
CA PRO A 286 5.33 9.79 -14.02
C PRO A 286 4.23 10.18 -13.04
N ALA A 287 4.09 11.49 -12.80
CA ALA A 287 3.04 11.98 -11.91
C ALA A 287 1.63 11.58 -12.34
N HIS A 288 0.95 10.89 -11.42
CA HIS A 288 -0.39 10.35 -11.63
C HIS A 288 -1.13 10.20 -10.30
N ARG A 289 -2.39 9.78 -10.41
CA ARG A 289 -3.23 9.27 -9.32
C ARG A 289 -3.83 7.94 -9.73
N ASP A 290 -4.21 7.15 -8.74
CA ASP A 290 -4.88 5.86 -8.91
C ASP A 290 -6.40 6.03 -8.67
N PRO A 291 -7.22 6.10 -9.73
CA PRO A 291 -8.62 6.53 -9.60
C PRO A 291 -9.55 5.47 -9.00
N GLN A 292 -9.11 4.22 -8.91
CA GLN A 292 -9.93 3.04 -8.58
C GLN A 292 -9.85 2.66 -7.08
N CYS A 293 -9.59 3.63 -6.21
CA CYS A 293 -9.50 3.48 -4.76
C CYS A 293 -10.50 4.43 -4.08
N CYS A 294 -10.90 4.15 -2.84
CA CYS A 294 -11.68 5.10 -2.06
C CYS A 294 -10.78 6.24 -1.53
N PRO A 295 -11.28 7.48 -1.45
CA PRO A 295 -10.54 8.62 -0.88
C PRO A 295 -10.02 8.39 0.55
N GLU A 296 -10.72 7.54 1.32
CA GLU A 296 -10.38 7.19 2.70
C GLU A 296 -9.24 6.17 2.78
N TRP A 297 -8.97 5.43 1.71
CA TRP A 297 -8.10 4.26 1.77
C TRP A 297 -6.64 4.58 1.54
N PHE A 298 -5.77 3.81 2.18
CA PHE A 298 -4.34 3.82 1.89
C PHE A 298 -3.95 2.67 0.98
N ASP A 299 -3.18 3.03 -0.04
CA ASP A 299 -2.26 2.12 -0.71
C ASP A 299 -0.93 2.16 0.06
N ILE A 300 -0.25 1.01 0.16
CA ILE A 300 1.09 0.93 0.78
C ILE A 300 2.10 0.56 -0.29
N MET A 301 3.11 1.40 -0.48
CA MET A 301 4.22 1.13 -1.38
C MET A 301 5.49 0.88 -0.58
N THR A 302 6.25 -0.13 -1.00
CA THR A 302 7.61 -0.38 -0.52
C THR A 302 8.56 -0.53 -1.67
N CYS A 303 9.82 -0.15 -1.46
CA CYS A 303 10.85 -0.22 -2.47
C CYS A 303 12.14 -0.79 -1.88
N ILE A 304 12.78 -1.69 -2.61
CA ILE A 304 14.12 -2.21 -2.30
C ILE A 304 14.99 -2.20 -3.56
N GLY A 305 16.25 -2.61 -3.40
CA GLY A 305 17.21 -2.72 -4.48
C GLY A 305 18.41 -1.82 -4.29
N ASN A 306 19.24 -1.74 -5.33
CA ASN A 306 20.45 -0.92 -5.37
C ASN A 306 20.28 0.10 -6.51
N TYR A 307 19.80 1.28 -6.15
CA TYR A 307 19.55 2.40 -7.04
C TYR A 307 20.05 3.69 -6.36
N PRO A 308 20.40 4.74 -7.10
CA PRO A 308 20.93 5.97 -6.51
C PRO A 308 19.90 6.61 -5.58
N ASN A 309 20.37 7.44 -4.66
CA ASN A 309 19.50 8.24 -3.80
C ASN A 309 18.44 8.97 -4.66
N THR A 310 17.19 8.57 -4.48
CA THR A 310 16.06 8.99 -5.31
C THR A 310 15.01 9.61 -4.41
N HIS A 311 14.26 10.57 -4.95
CA HIS A 311 13.14 11.17 -4.26
C HIS A 311 11.81 10.73 -4.88
N MET A 312 10.84 10.41 -4.02
CA MET A 312 9.43 10.39 -4.41
C MET A 312 8.87 11.79 -4.25
N LYS A 313 8.11 12.26 -5.25
CA LYS A 313 7.47 13.57 -5.21
C LYS A 313 5.97 13.40 -5.09
N LEU A 314 5.36 14.23 -4.25
CA LEU A 314 3.92 14.32 -4.04
C LEU A 314 3.47 15.76 -4.39
N PRO A 315 3.35 16.11 -5.68
CA PRO A 315 3.32 17.52 -6.10
C PRO A 315 2.12 18.31 -5.56
N ASN A 316 0.97 17.66 -5.37
CA ASN A 316 -0.20 18.34 -4.80
C ASN A 316 -0.07 18.64 -3.31
N LEU A 317 0.87 17.97 -2.63
CA LEU A 317 1.20 18.22 -1.23
C LEU A 317 2.41 19.14 -1.07
N GLY A 318 3.15 19.42 -2.15
CA GLY A 318 4.44 20.11 -2.03
C GLY A 318 5.44 19.31 -1.19
N ILE A 319 5.38 17.98 -1.24
CA ILE A 319 6.26 17.09 -0.48
C ILE A 319 7.19 16.39 -1.46
N GLU A 320 8.47 16.37 -1.13
CA GLU A 320 9.45 15.42 -1.66
C GLU A 320 9.99 14.59 -0.49
N LEU A 321 10.32 13.33 -0.70
CA LEU A 321 10.85 12.46 0.35
C LEU A 321 11.96 11.56 -0.17
N VAL A 322 12.93 11.26 0.69
CA VAL A 322 14.01 10.33 0.38
C VAL A 322 13.42 8.92 0.23
N TYR A 323 13.54 8.35 -0.96
CA TYR A 323 12.91 7.09 -1.38
C TYR A 323 13.95 5.96 -1.47
N ASP A 324 14.70 5.76 -0.39
CA ASP A 324 15.78 4.77 -0.32
C ASP A 324 15.30 3.32 -0.16
N SER A 325 16.21 2.39 -0.43
CA SER A 325 15.97 0.95 -0.30
C SER A 325 15.53 0.58 1.13
N GLY A 326 14.34 -0.01 1.25
CA GLY A 326 13.68 -0.36 2.51
C GLY A 326 12.65 0.65 3.00
N VAL A 327 12.33 1.67 2.21
CA VAL A 327 11.27 2.64 2.50
C VAL A 327 9.88 2.00 2.42
N MET A 328 8.98 2.48 3.27
CA MET A 328 7.55 2.27 3.16
C MET A 328 6.84 3.64 3.17
N VAL A 329 5.89 3.81 2.26
CA VAL A 329 4.99 4.97 2.23
C VAL A 329 3.55 4.50 2.15
N ALA A 330 2.65 5.19 2.84
CA ALA A 330 1.22 4.88 2.79
C ALA A 330 0.41 6.16 2.57
N PHE A 331 -0.49 6.12 1.59
CA PHE A 331 -1.37 7.24 1.26
C PHE A 331 -2.50 6.79 0.34
N CYS A 332 -3.51 7.65 0.17
CA CYS A 332 -4.55 7.42 -0.82
C CYS A 332 -4.05 7.77 -2.23
N GLY A 333 -3.80 6.77 -3.09
CA GLY A 333 -3.37 7.00 -4.47
C GLY A 333 -4.37 7.81 -5.32
N ARG A 334 -5.65 7.83 -4.93
CA ARG A 334 -6.69 8.66 -5.55
C ARG A 334 -6.60 10.13 -5.21
N LEU A 335 -6.07 10.49 -4.03
CA LEU A 335 -5.96 11.89 -3.58
C LEU A 335 -4.55 12.43 -3.80
N VAL A 336 -3.54 11.64 -3.46
CA VAL A 336 -2.14 12.05 -3.51
C VAL A 336 -1.60 11.78 -4.91
N ARG A 337 -1.32 12.86 -5.64
CA ARG A 337 -0.60 12.80 -6.90
C ARG A 337 0.84 12.48 -6.60
N HIS A 338 1.39 11.44 -7.22
CA HIS A 338 2.71 10.93 -6.86
C HIS A 338 3.53 10.54 -8.09
N GLU A 339 4.85 10.69 -7.99
CA GLU A 339 5.82 10.25 -8.99
C GLU A 339 7.13 9.80 -8.36
N VAL A 340 7.84 8.91 -9.06
CA VAL A 340 9.17 8.42 -8.71
C VAL A 340 9.96 8.28 -10.00
N ASP A 341 11.07 8.99 -10.12
CA ASP A 341 11.98 8.95 -11.28
C ASP A 341 13.29 8.24 -10.92
N VAL A 342 13.32 6.91 -11.10
CA VAL A 342 14.55 6.10 -11.08
C VAL A 342 14.90 5.72 -12.51
N ARG A 343 16.12 6.04 -12.95
CA ARG A 343 16.61 5.76 -14.32
C ARG A 343 17.86 4.91 -14.39
N SER A 344 18.39 4.52 -13.24
CA SER A 344 19.61 3.70 -13.11
C SER A 344 19.53 2.87 -11.84
N GLY A 345 20.35 1.84 -11.76
CA GLY A 345 20.29 0.82 -10.71
C GLY A 345 19.08 -0.10 -10.82
N ASP A 346 19.01 -1.08 -9.92
CA ASP A 346 17.91 -2.03 -9.84
C ASP A 346 16.97 -1.63 -8.71
N GLN A 347 15.72 -1.32 -9.08
CA GLN A 347 14.65 -0.88 -8.20
C GLN A 347 13.49 -1.86 -8.25
N TRP A 348 13.09 -2.40 -7.10
CA TRP A 348 11.97 -3.32 -6.99
C TRP A 348 10.92 -2.75 -6.06
N VAL A 349 9.72 -2.49 -6.60
CA VAL A 349 8.63 -1.82 -5.90
C VAL A 349 7.44 -2.76 -5.79
N TRP A 350 6.91 -2.88 -4.58
CA TRP A 350 5.64 -3.54 -4.32
C TRP A 350 4.64 -2.50 -3.85
N ALA A 351 3.52 -2.39 -4.56
CA ALA A 351 2.41 -1.52 -4.20
C ALA A 351 1.18 -2.36 -3.87
N TRP A 352 0.69 -2.22 -2.65
CA TRP A 352 -0.45 -2.93 -2.09
C TRP A 352 -1.66 -2.02 -2.10
N PHE A 353 -2.74 -2.47 -2.74
CA PHE A 353 -3.90 -1.63 -2.98
C PHE A 353 -5.20 -2.43 -2.80
N MET A 354 -6.30 -1.68 -2.72
CA MET A 354 -7.64 -2.25 -2.63
C MET A 354 -8.52 -1.76 -3.78
N ARG A 355 -9.62 -2.49 -3.98
CA ARG A 355 -10.64 -2.18 -4.99
C ARG A 355 -12.00 -2.08 -4.31
N ASP A 356 -12.61 -0.91 -4.40
CA ASP A 356 -13.94 -0.63 -3.84
C ASP A 356 -15.01 -1.56 -4.42
N SER A 357 -14.93 -1.87 -5.70
CA SER A 357 -15.81 -2.82 -6.39
C SER A 357 -15.84 -4.21 -5.73
N VAL A 358 -14.70 -4.70 -5.25
CA VAL A 358 -14.63 -6.00 -4.55
C VAL A 358 -15.34 -5.91 -3.20
N HIS A 359 -15.08 -4.87 -2.42
CA HIS A 359 -15.76 -4.66 -1.14
C HIS A 359 -17.27 -4.50 -1.29
N ASN A 360 -17.70 -3.73 -2.30
CA ASN A 360 -19.10 -3.52 -2.64
C ASN A 360 -19.79 -4.83 -3.03
N HIS A 361 -19.11 -5.72 -3.77
CA HIS A 361 -19.63 -7.04 -4.14
C HIS A 361 -19.97 -7.88 -2.89
N PHE A 362 -19.11 -7.84 -1.87
CA PHE A 362 -19.31 -8.54 -0.60
C PHE A 362 -20.09 -7.73 0.45
N LYS A 363 -20.63 -6.56 0.08
CA LYS A 363 -21.42 -5.67 0.94
C LYS A 363 -20.70 -5.26 2.23
N ILE A 364 -19.38 -5.13 2.16
CA ILE A 364 -18.55 -4.67 3.27
C ILE A 364 -18.28 -3.18 3.07
N PRO A 365 -18.57 -2.32 4.07
CA PRO A 365 -18.45 -0.88 3.93
C PRO A 365 -17.02 -0.45 3.66
N CYS A 366 -16.88 0.73 3.04
CA CYS A 366 -15.61 1.41 2.97
C CYS A 366 -15.28 1.97 4.36
N GLY A 367 -14.09 1.65 4.87
CA GLY A 367 -13.60 2.19 6.14
C GLY A 367 -13.54 3.73 6.13
N GLN A 368 -13.66 4.33 7.31
CA GLN A 368 -13.50 5.78 7.52
C GLN A 368 -12.03 6.18 7.53
N HIS A 369 -11.70 7.44 7.22
CA HIS A 369 -10.34 7.99 7.33
C HIS A 369 -9.62 7.59 8.62
N SER A 370 -8.31 7.35 8.53
CA SER A 370 -7.44 7.22 9.71
C SER A 370 -7.38 8.54 10.47
N ILE A 371 -7.56 8.48 11.79
CA ILE A 371 -7.59 9.64 12.68
C ILE A 371 -6.42 9.56 13.66
N TYR A 372 -5.70 10.67 13.79
CA TYR A 372 -4.67 10.83 14.81
C TYR A 372 -5.31 11.11 16.17
N ALA A 373 -4.86 10.44 17.24
CA ALA A 373 -5.44 10.62 18.56
C ALA A 373 -5.13 12.02 19.10
N GLN A 374 -6.17 12.83 19.35
CA GLN A 374 -6.00 14.23 19.77
C GLN A 374 -5.29 14.36 21.12
N GLU A 375 -5.48 13.39 22.02
CA GLU A 375 -4.79 13.31 23.30
C GLU A 375 -3.27 13.12 23.13
N ASP A 376 -2.85 12.35 22.13
CA ASP A 376 -1.44 12.24 21.74
C ASP A 376 -0.95 13.56 21.13
N TYR A 377 -1.79 14.27 20.37
CA TYR A 377 -1.38 15.53 19.75
C TYR A 377 -0.95 16.54 20.80
N ALA A 378 -1.75 16.76 21.84
CA ALA A 378 -1.41 17.69 22.91
C ALA A 378 -0.14 17.29 23.69
N LYS A 379 0.14 15.98 23.77
CA LYS A 379 1.31 15.44 24.46
C LYS A 379 2.60 15.63 23.67
N TYR A 380 2.56 15.44 22.34
CA TYR A 380 3.74 15.43 21.48
C TYR A 380 3.92 16.70 20.64
N SER A 381 2.90 17.56 20.50
CA SER A 381 2.98 18.86 19.82
C SER A 381 3.69 19.97 20.63
N LYS A 382 4.11 19.68 21.87
CA LYS A 382 4.82 20.65 22.73
C LYS A 382 6.33 20.76 22.43
N VAL A 383 6.79 20.19 21.33
CA VAL A 383 8.17 20.30 20.87
C VAL A 383 8.15 21.16 19.60
N GLU A 384 8.77 22.35 19.70
CA GLU A 384 8.93 23.38 18.68
C GLU A 384 7.89 24.52 18.64
N ASP A 385 7.91 25.33 19.70
CA ASP A 385 7.93 26.78 19.52
C ASP A 385 9.41 27.20 19.46
N ILE A 386 10.11 26.90 18.36
CA ILE A 386 11.40 27.54 18.05
C ILE A 386 11.07 28.85 17.33
N SER A 387 10.37 29.72 18.05
CA SER A 387 10.30 31.14 17.77
C SER A 387 11.00 31.86 18.94
N GLY A 388 12.30 32.11 18.78
CA GLY A 388 13.05 33.05 19.61
C GLY A 388 14.10 32.46 20.54
N SER A 389 15.36 32.49 20.10
CA SER A 389 16.43 33.11 20.89
C SER A 389 17.67 33.34 20.03
N MET A 390 17.78 34.60 19.58
CA MET A 390 18.93 35.33 19.01
C MET A 390 19.58 34.84 17.72
#